data_AF-A0A354X3H0-F1
#
_entry.id   AF-A0A354X3H0-F1
#
_cell.length_a   1.000
_cell.length_b   1.000
_cell.length_c   1.000
_cell.angle_alpha   90.00
_cell.angle_beta   90.00
_cell.angle_gamma   90.00
#
_symmetry.space_group_name_H-M   'P 1'
#
loop_
_entity.id
_entity.type
_entity.pdbx_description
1 polymer ?
#
loop_
_entity_poly.entity_id
_entity_poly.type
_entity_poly.pdbx_seq_one_letter_code
_entity_poly.pdbx_strand_id
1 'polypeptide(L)'
;QESDLYELLASEYVSAGDSAKYLETLYAGAEKFPKSKYFIPNLVNVFIRQGQNEKAMQYLDQAIANDPSNACDLNSVKGALLAERGDFTGAESEYTKALVQDANCERALEALAVNYILQAQDIKEKTAVLSDRQQQVENDKKTIELYQKSLPHLEKYTELLKGRKAGESEIKSALLKLRNVYYNLSNMGIDKSTELEVVEKELGPTNQ
;
A
#
# COMPACT_ATOMS: atom_id res chain seq x y z
N GLN A 1 21.88 -14.77 18.51
CA GLN A 1 21.41 -14.06 19.72
C GLN A 1 20.18 -14.79 20.26
N GLU A 2 19.71 -14.49 21.46
CA GLU A 2 18.59 -15.25 22.06
C GLU A 2 17.28 -15.14 21.25
N SER A 3 17.06 -14.02 20.55
CA SER A 3 15.96 -13.85 19.58
C SER A 3 15.93 -14.93 18.52
N ASP A 4 17.10 -15.28 17.95
CA ASP A 4 17.21 -16.20 16.81
C ASP A 4 16.70 -17.61 17.17
N LEU A 5 16.83 -18.00 18.46
CA LEU A 5 16.30 -19.27 18.94
C LEU A 5 14.76 -19.27 18.96
N TYR A 6 14.15 -18.15 19.34
CA TYR A 6 12.69 -17.98 19.30
C TYR A 6 12.18 -17.90 17.85
N GLU A 7 12.92 -17.26 16.95
CA GLU A 7 12.60 -17.23 15.52
C GLU A 7 12.67 -18.64 14.90
N LEU A 8 13.71 -19.40 15.24
CA LEU A 8 13.84 -20.80 14.81
C LEU A 8 12.68 -21.65 15.36
N LEU A 9 12.36 -21.53 16.65
CA LEU A 9 11.26 -22.26 17.27
C LEU A 9 9.92 -21.93 16.59
N ALA A 10 9.67 -20.66 16.30
CA ALA A 10 8.48 -20.24 15.55
C ALA A 10 8.44 -20.89 14.16
N SER A 11 9.57 -20.91 13.43
CA SER A 11 9.68 -21.57 12.12
C SER A 11 9.42 -23.08 12.18
N GLU A 12 9.91 -23.76 13.23
CA GLU A 12 9.64 -25.19 13.44
C GLU A 12 8.16 -25.46 13.66
N TYR A 13 7.48 -24.63 14.46
CA TYR A 13 6.03 -24.77 14.67
C TYR A 13 5.21 -24.48 13.41
N VAL A 14 5.65 -23.55 12.56
CA VAL A 14 5.05 -23.35 11.22
C VAL A 14 5.19 -24.62 10.38
N SER A 15 6.40 -25.21 10.32
CA SER A 15 6.66 -26.44 9.56
C SER A 15 5.85 -27.63 10.07
N ALA A 16 5.63 -27.71 11.39
CA ALA A 16 4.83 -28.75 12.02
C ALA A 16 3.31 -28.51 11.91
N GLY A 17 2.88 -27.34 11.45
CA GLY A 17 1.46 -26.94 11.42
C GLY A 17 0.86 -26.61 12.79
N ASP A 18 1.69 -26.51 13.84
CA ASP A 18 1.24 -26.21 15.20
C ASP A 18 1.05 -24.69 15.39
N SER A 19 -0.13 -24.22 14.96
CA SER A 19 -0.48 -22.80 15.03
C SER A 19 -0.58 -22.28 16.46
N ALA A 20 -0.87 -23.14 17.45
CA ALA A 20 -0.98 -22.73 18.85
C ALA A 20 0.40 -22.44 19.43
N LYS A 21 1.35 -23.36 19.22
CA LYS A 21 2.74 -23.18 19.66
C LYS A 21 3.47 -22.08 18.89
N TYR A 22 3.17 -21.92 17.61
CA TYR A 22 3.64 -20.77 16.85
C TYR A 22 3.20 -19.46 17.50
N LEU A 23 1.91 -19.31 17.81
CA LEU A 23 1.37 -18.10 18.42
C LEU A 23 1.94 -17.85 19.83
N GLU A 24 2.08 -18.89 20.65
CA GLU A 24 2.72 -18.82 21.97
C GLU A 24 4.17 -18.30 21.86
N THR A 25 4.93 -18.83 20.89
CA THR A 25 6.31 -18.43 20.64
C THR A 25 6.39 -16.97 20.18
N LEU A 26 5.47 -16.53 19.32
CA LEU A 26 5.40 -15.15 18.87
C LEU A 26 5.12 -14.17 20.01
N TYR A 27 4.18 -14.49 20.92
CA TYR A 27 3.91 -13.64 22.07
C TYR A 27 5.13 -13.54 23.00
N ALA A 28 5.74 -14.68 23.34
CA ALA A 28 6.92 -14.70 24.20
C ALA A 28 8.09 -13.95 23.57
N GLY A 29 8.29 -14.08 22.25
CA GLY A 29 9.30 -13.34 21.51
C GLY A 29 9.01 -11.83 21.45
N ALA A 30 7.75 -11.42 21.26
CA ALA A 30 7.36 -10.02 21.24
C ALA A 30 7.55 -9.33 22.59
N GLU A 31 7.25 -10.02 23.69
CA GLU A 31 7.45 -9.51 25.06
C GLU A 31 8.94 -9.36 25.38
N LYS A 32 9.75 -10.38 25.04
CA LYS A 32 11.17 -10.42 25.38
C LYS A 32 12.04 -9.59 24.44
N PHE A 33 11.64 -9.46 23.18
CA PHE A 33 12.38 -8.76 22.12
C PHE A 33 11.46 -7.73 21.44
N PRO A 34 11.03 -6.67 22.16
CA PRO A 34 10.05 -5.71 21.66
C PRO A 34 10.50 -4.93 20.41
N LYS A 35 11.81 -4.91 20.13
CA LYS A 35 12.42 -4.28 18.94
C LYS A 35 12.72 -5.27 17.80
N SER A 36 12.43 -6.57 18.00
CA SER A 36 12.64 -7.56 16.94
C SER A 36 11.70 -7.26 15.77
N LYS A 37 12.26 -7.30 14.56
CA LYS A 37 11.52 -7.16 13.30
C LYS A 37 10.78 -8.44 12.89
N TYR A 38 10.84 -9.49 13.71
CA TYR A 38 10.21 -10.78 13.44
C TYR A 38 8.88 -10.95 14.19
N PHE A 39 8.87 -10.84 15.53
CA PHE A 39 7.74 -11.34 16.33
C PHE A 39 6.46 -10.51 16.17
N ILE A 40 6.52 -9.20 16.40
CA ILE A 40 5.33 -8.35 16.31
C ILE A 40 4.76 -8.32 14.88
N PRO A 41 5.57 -8.15 13.80
CA PRO A 41 5.05 -8.23 12.44
C PRO A 41 4.37 -9.57 12.11
N ASN A 42 4.90 -10.69 12.63
CA ASN A 42 4.26 -11.99 12.46
C ASN A 42 2.96 -12.13 13.26
N LEU A 43 2.85 -11.55 14.47
CA LEU A 43 1.58 -11.46 15.21
C LEU A 43 0.55 -10.64 14.42
N VAL A 44 0.95 -9.49 13.89
CA VAL A 44 0.11 -8.65 13.02
C VAL A 44 -0.43 -9.48 11.85
N ASN A 45 0.43 -10.21 11.14
CA ASN A 45 0.02 -11.07 10.03
C ASN A 45 -0.99 -12.15 10.46
N VAL A 46 -0.81 -12.73 11.66
CA VAL A 46 -1.78 -13.70 12.21
C VAL A 46 -3.14 -13.03 12.46
N PHE A 47 -3.15 -11.85 13.09
CA PHE A 47 -4.39 -11.13 13.37
C PHE A 47 -5.11 -10.69 12.10
N ILE A 48 -4.39 -10.20 11.09
CA ILE A 48 -4.95 -9.85 9.78
C ILE A 48 -5.62 -11.07 9.14
N ARG A 49 -4.95 -12.23 9.10
CA ARG A 49 -5.53 -13.47 8.56
C ARG A 49 -6.77 -13.96 9.30
N GLN A 50 -6.90 -13.62 10.58
CA GLN A 50 -8.06 -13.94 11.41
C GLN A 50 -9.16 -12.87 11.36
N GLY A 51 -8.98 -11.79 10.58
CA GLY A 51 -9.89 -10.65 10.54
C GLY A 51 -9.89 -9.81 11.83
N GLN A 52 -8.92 -10.01 12.73
CA GLN A 52 -8.78 -9.28 14.00
C GLN A 52 -8.03 -7.95 13.78
N ASN A 53 -8.57 -7.13 12.89
CA ASN A 53 -7.86 -5.97 12.37
C ASN A 53 -7.61 -4.89 13.44
N GLU A 54 -8.46 -4.75 14.46
CA GLU A 54 -8.21 -3.81 15.58
C GLU A 54 -7.00 -4.25 16.42
N LYS A 55 -6.84 -5.55 16.67
CA LYS A 55 -5.65 -6.08 17.35
C LYS A 55 -4.41 -5.91 16.49
N ALA A 56 -4.51 -6.16 15.18
CA ALA A 56 -3.42 -5.90 14.26
C ALA A 56 -2.94 -4.43 14.35
N MET A 57 -3.86 -3.47 14.37
CA MET A 57 -3.55 -2.04 14.54
C MET A 57 -2.85 -1.75 15.87
N GLN A 58 -3.31 -2.32 16.99
CA GLN A 58 -2.67 -2.14 18.30
C GLN A 58 -1.22 -2.65 18.32
N TYR A 59 -0.97 -3.82 17.73
CA TYR A 59 0.39 -4.37 17.65
C TYR A 59 1.28 -3.60 16.67
N LEU A 60 0.72 -3.05 15.59
CA LEU A 60 1.44 -2.13 14.70
C LEU A 60 1.87 -0.86 15.45
N ASP A 61 0.98 -0.26 16.24
CA ASP A 61 1.29 0.91 17.06
C ASP A 61 2.39 0.62 18.09
N GLN A 62 2.31 -0.56 18.75
CA GLN A 62 3.34 -1.00 19.68
C GLN A 62 4.70 -1.21 18.98
N ALA A 63 4.73 -1.85 17.80
CA ALA A 63 5.97 -2.05 17.05
C ALA A 63 6.62 -0.73 16.64
N ILE A 64 5.82 0.24 16.16
CA ILE A 64 6.32 1.58 15.79
C ILE A 64 6.89 2.31 17.01
N ALA A 65 6.23 2.22 18.16
CA ALA A 65 6.69 2.85 19.40
C ALA A 65 7.99 2.23 19.93
N ASN A 66 8.16 0.90 19.79
CA ASN A 66 9.34 0.19 20.26
C ASN A 66 10.57 0.43 19.37
N ASP A 67 10.38 0.43 18.05
CA ASP A 67 11.42 0.72 17.07
C ASP A 67 10.86 1.45 15.83
N PRO A 68 11.09 2.76 15.70
CA PRO A 68 10.63 3.53 14.54
C PRO A 68 11.44 3.22 13.27
N SER A 69 12.52 2.42 13.32
CA SER A 69 13.35 2.12 12.15
C SER A 69 12.59 1.43 11.02
N ASN A 70 11.47 0.75 11.34
CA ASN A 70 10.59 0.12 10.37
C ASN A 70 9.23 0.83 10.24
N ALA A 71 9.11 2.07 10.73
CA ALA A 71 7.83 2.76 10.78
C ALA A 71 7.24 3.01 9.38
N CYS A 72 8.05 3.08 8.31
CA CYS A 72 7.45 3.18 6.98
C CYS A 72 6.62 1.93 6.63
N ASP A 73 7.18 0.74 6.77
CA ASP A 73 6.49 -0.50 6.45
C ASP A 73 5.28 -0.70 7.34
N LEU A 74 5.42 -0.45 8.65
CA LEU A 74 4.34 -0.65 9.61
C LEU A 74 3.18 0.33 9.39
N ASN A 75 3.46 1.62 9.15
CA ASN A 75 2.42 2.58 8.79
C ASN A 75 1.79 2.26 7.44
N SER A 76 2.53 1.69 6.48
CA SER A 76 1.95 1.22 5.22
C SER A 76 0.96 0.07 5.43
N VAL A 77 1.25 -0.87 6.33
CA VAL A 77 0.31 -1.94 6.68
C VAL A 77 -0.93 -1.37 7.38
N LYS A 78 -0.76 -0.41 8.30
CA LYS A 78 -1.90 0.29 8.93
C LYS A 78 -2.79 0.97 7.89
N GLY A 79 -2.18 1.67 6.93
CA GLY A 79 -2.90 2.31 5.84
C GLY A 79 -3.68 1.30 5.00
N ALA A 80 -3.10 0.15 4.68
CA ALA A 80 -3.78 -0.90 3.92
C ALA A 80 -5.01 -1.44 4.67
N LEU A 81 -4.89 -1.70 5.98
CA LEU A 81 -6.00 -2.16 6.81
C LEU A 81 -7.15 -1.15 6.95
N LEU A 82 -6.85 0.15 6.83
CA LEU A 82 -7.85 1.21 6.81
C LEU A 82 -8.53 1.30 5.43
N ALA A 83 -7.75 1.24 4.35
CA ALA A 83 -8.25 1.26 2.98
C ALA A 83 -9.17 0.06 2.68
N GLU A 84 -8.83 -1.15 3.16
CA GLU A 84 -9.68 -2.34 3.04
C GLU A 84 -11.05 -2.19 3.71
N ARG A 85 -11.16 -1.33 4.73
CA ARG A 85 -12.43 -0.99 5.38
C ARG A 85 -13.13 0.22 4.76
N GLY A 86 -12.59 0.78 3.68
CA GLY A 86 -13.08 1.99 3.03
C GLY A 86 -12.74 3.30 3.75
N ASP A 87 -11.91 3.26 4.80
CA ASP A 87 -11.39 4.48 5.45
C ASP A 87 -10.18 5.01 4.68
N PHE A 88 -10.44 5.56 3.49
CA PHE A 88 -9.39 6.08 2.62
C PHE A 88 -8.68 7.31 3.19
N THR A 89 -9.37 8.12 4.01
CA THR A 89 -8.79 9.29 4.68
C THR A 89 -7.83 8.86 5.79
N GLY A 90 -8.23 7.86 6.60
CA GLY A 90 -7.35 7.24 7.58
C GLY A 90 -6.14 6.57 6.92
N ALA A 91 -6.36 5.87 5.80
CA ALA A 91 -5.29 5.26 5.03
C ALA A 91 -4.28 6.29 4.50
N GLU A 92 -4.76 7.39 3.90
CA GLU A 92 -3.93 8.51 3.45
C GLU A 92 -3.07 9.08 4.57
N SER A 93 -3.64 9.25 5.78
CA SER A 93 -2.92 9.72 6.96
C SER A 93 -1.76 8.78 7.33
N GLU A 94 -2.00 7.47 7.38
CA GLU A 94 -0.95 6.50 7.72
C GLU A 94 0.12 6.40 6.62
N TYR A 95 -0.25 6.37 5.34
CA TYR A 95 0.74 6.40 4.26
C TYR A 95 1.57 7.67 4.27
N THR A 96 0.96 8.82 4.60
CA THR A 96 1.69 10.09 4.72
C THR A 96 2.70 10.04 5.88
N LYS A 97 2.33 9.47 7.03
CA LYS A 97 3.29 9.23 8.14
C LYS A 97 4.45 8.33 7.69
N ALA A 98 4.16 7.32 6.89
CA ALA A 98 5.16 6.42 6.33
C ALA A 98 6.16 7.20 5.43
N LEU A 99 5.67 8.10 4.58
CA LEU A 99 6.49 8.94 3.71
C LEU A 99 7.24 10.06 4.44
N VAL A 100 6.76 10.51 5.60
CA VAL A 100 7.52 11.41 6.49
C VAL A 100 8.74 10.70 7.08
N GLN A 101 8.60 9.42 7.43
CA GLN A 101 9.72 8.61 7.93
C GLN A 101 10.73 8.29 6.83
N ASP A 102 10.25 7.87 5.66
CA ASP A 102 11.06 7.61 4.48
C ASP A 102 10.34 8.05 3.22
N ALA A 103 10.79 9.16 2.64
CA ALA A 103 10.22 9.73 1.44
C ALA A 103 10.34 8.80 0.21
N ASN A 104 11.24 7.81 0.24
CA ASN A 104 11.46 6.84 -0.84
C ASN A 104 10.87 5.47 -0.53
N CYS A 105 10.01 5.38 0.47
CA CYS A 105 9.38 4.13 0.82
C CYS A 105 8.40 3.67 -0.25
N GLU A 106 8.88 2.74 -1.10
CA GLU A 106 8.18 2.25 -2.29
C GLU A 106 6.77 1.75 -1.95
N ARG A 107 6.62 1.00 -0.84
CA ARG A 107 5.32 0.47 -0.40
C ARG A 107 4.32 1.60 -0.09
N ALA A 108 4.74 2.66 0.59
CA ALA A 108 3.87 3.78 0.92
C ALA A 108 3.53 4.62 -0.31
N LEU A 109 4.51 4.83 -1.21
CA LEU A 109 4.30 5.56 -2.47
C LEU A 109 3.26 4.85 -3.35
N GLU A 110 3.43 3.54 -3.56
CA GLU A 110 2.47 2.75 -4.33
C GLU A 110 1.09 2.74 -3.67
N ALA A 111 1.04 2.45 -2.36
CA ALA A 111 -0.23 2.30 -1.65
C ALA A 111 -1.02 3.62 -1.56
N LEU A 112 -0.35 4.76 -1.39
CA LEU A 112 -0.99 6.08 -1.40
C LEU A 112 -1.52 6.43 -2.80
N ALA A 113 -0.76 6.15 -3.86
CA ALA A 113 -1.25 6.32 -5.23
C ALA A 113 -2.50 5.47 -5.48
N VAL A 114 -2.47 4.20 -5.09
CA VAL A 114 -3.61 3.28 -5.24
C VAL A 114 -4.81 3.74 -4.40
N ASN A 115 -4.59 4.26 -3.19
CA ASN A 115 -5.65 4.81 -2.33
C ASN A 115 -6.43 5.95 -3.03
N TYR A 116 -5.74 6.84 -3.73
CA TYR A 116 -6.40 7.89 -4.51
C TYR A 116 -7.06 7.35 -5.78
N ILE A 117 -6.42 6.41 -6.48
CA ILE A 117 -6.99 5.77 -7.69
C ILE A 117 -8.30 5.06 -7.38
N LEU A 118 -8.37 4.31 -6.27
CA LEU A 118 -9.59 3.61 -5.84
C LEU A 118 -10.73 4.57 -5.55
N GLN A 119 -10.46 5.68 -4.85
CA GLN A 119 -11.46 6.73 -4.62
C GLN A 119 -11.92 7.37 -5.93
N ALA A 120 -11.00 7.64 -6.86
CA ALA A 120 -11.34 8.21 -8.16
C ALA A 120 -12.25 7.27 -8.97
N GLN A 121 -11.96 5.97 -8.94
CA GLN A 121 -12.74 4.94 -9.61
C GLN A 121 -14.13 4.76 -8.99
N ASP A 122 -14.23 4.74 -7.66
CA ASP A 122 -15.50 4.67 -6.93
C ASP A 122 -16.40 5.88 -7.24
N ILE A 123 -15.84 7.10 -7.25
CA ILE A 123 -16.59 8.31 -7.63
C ILE A 123 -17.03 8.22 -9.09
N LYS A 124 -16.15 7.81 -10.00
CA LYS A 124 -16.47 7.67 -11.43
C LYS A 124 -17.58 6.66 -11.68
N GLU A 125 -17.54 5.50 -11.02
CA GLU A 125 -18.57 4.47 -11.11
C GLU A 125 -19.93 4.99 -10.63
N LYS A 126 -19.95 5.64 -9.46
CA LYS A 126 -21.17 6.27 -8.94
C LYS A 126 -21.70 7.35 -9.87
N THR A 127 -20.80 8.12 -10.50
CA THR A 127 -21.15 9.22 -11.41
C THR A 127 -21.78 8.73 -12.71
N ALA A 128 -21.37 7.56 -13.21
CA ALA A 128 -21.87 6.99 -14.47
C ALA A 128 -23.38 6.72 -14.48
N VAL A 129 -24.00 6.58 -13.31
CA VAL A 129 -25.44 6.32 -13.16
C VAL A 129 -26.23 7.53 -12.64
N LEU A 130 -25.56 8.66 -12.35
CA LEU A 130 -26.23 9.88 -11.90
C LEU A 130 -26.96 10.57 -13.05
N SER A 131 -28.16 11.09 -12.77
CA SER A 131 -28.91 11.95 -13.72
C SER A 131 -28.71 13.45 -13.45
N ASP A 132 -28.24 13.81 -12.26
CA ASP A 132 -28.00 15.21 -11.88
C ASP A 132 -26.70 15.73 -12.51
N ARG A 133 -26.84 16.68 -13.42
CA ARG A 133 -25.70 17.25 -14.17
C ARG A 133 -24.76 18.08 -13.30
N GLN A 134 -25.26 18.77 -12.28
CA GLN A 134 -24.41 19.55 -11.39
C GLN A 134 -23.54 18.61 -10.56
N GLN A 135 -24.13 17.55 -10.03
CA GLN A 135 -23.40 16.54 -9.26
C GLN A 135 -22.39 15.77 -10.10
N GLN A 136 -22.70 15.49 -11.37
CA GLN A 136 -21.73 14.91 -12.32
C GLN A 136 -20.48 15.80 -12.44
N VAL A 137 -20.67 17.12 -12.68
CA VAL A 137 -19.54 18.06 -12.82
C VAL A 137 -18.71 18.16 -11.54
N GLU A 138 -19.35 18.14 -10.37
CA GLU A 138 -18.64 18.15 -9.08
C GLU A 138 -17.84 16.86 -8.85
N ASN A 139 -18.40 15.71 -9.21
CA ASN A 139 -17.72 14.44 -9.10
C ASN A 139 -16.57 14.29 -10.10
N ASP A 140 -16.72 14.81 -11.32
CA ASP A 140 -15.64 14.83 -12.32
C ASP A 140 -14.45 15.64 -11.81
N LYS A 141 -14.69 16.80 -11.18
CA LYS A 141 -13.63 17.60 -10.55
C LYS A 141 -12.89 16.83 -9.45
N LYS A 142 -13.63 16.16 -8.55
CA LYS A 142 -13.03 15.34 -7.49
C LYS A 142 -12.23 14.16 -8.05
N THR A 143 -12.75 13.52 -9.09
CA THR A 143 -12.09 12.40 -9.77
C THR A 143 -10.76 12.85 -10.40
N ILE A 144 -10.75 14.00 -11.07
CA ILE A 144 -9.53 14.61 -11.61
C ILE A 144 -8.52 14.90 -10.49
N GLU A 145 -8.97 15.54 -9.40
CA GLU A 145 -8.10 15.87 -8.26
C GLU A 145 -7.43 14.63 -7.66
N LEU A 146 -8.19 13.54 -7.48
CA LEU A 146 -7.67 12.29 -6.94
C LEU A 146 -6.65 11.63 -7.88
N TYR A 147 -6.93 11.60 -9.19
CA TYR A 147 -5.95 11.11 -10.16
C TYR A 147 -4.68 11.96 -10.14
N GLN A 148 -4.80 13.30 -10.09
CA GLN A 148 -3.65 14.20 -9.98
C GLN A 148 -2.85 13.98 -8.69
N LYS A 149 -3.51 13.72 -7.55
CA LYS A 149 -2.83 13.38 -6.29
C LYS A 149 -2.08 12.04 -6.37
N SER A 150 -2.56 11.08 -7.16
CA SER A 150 -1.87 9.79 -7.31
C SER A 150 -0.56 9.86 -8.11
N LEU A 151 -0.48 10.77 -9.08
CA LEU A 151 0.65 10.88 -10.01
C LEU A 151 2.02 11.05 -9.33
N PRO A 152 2.28 12.06 -8.46
CA PRO A 152 3.62 12.27 -7.92
C PRO A 152 4.14 11.07 -7.13
N HIS A 153 3.25 10.33 -6.47
CA HIS A 153 3.63 9.13 -5.72
C HIS A 153 3.92 7.96 -6.67
N LEU A 154 3.09 7.77 -7.69
CA LEU A 154 3.23 6.68 -8.64
C LEU A 154 4.42 6.87 -9.60
N GLU A 155 4.67 8.11 -10.04
CA GLU A 155 5.84 8.50 -10.83
C GLU A 155 7.12 8.26 -10.04
N LYS A 156 7.18 8.73 -8.79
CA LYS A 156 8.34 8.51 -7.91
C LYS A 156 8.57 7.02 -7.62
N TYR A 157 7.50 6.26 -7.34
CA TYR A 157 7.60 4.80 -7.17
C TYR A 157 8.20 4.15 -8.43
N THR A 158 7.70 4.51 -9.62
CA THR A 158 8.20 3.97 -10.89
C THR A 158 9.66 4.34 -11.13
N GLU A 159 10.06 5.57 -10.79
CA GLU A 159 11.46 6.02 -10.87
C GLU A 159 12.37 5.19 -9.96
N LEU A 160 11.97 4.95 -8.70
CA LEU A 160 12.73 4.14 -7.75
C LEU A 160 12.89 2.71 -8.25
N LEU A 161 11.82 2.08 -8.74
CA LEU A 161 11.87 0.75 -9.33
C LEU A 161 12.89 0.66 -10.48
N LYS A 162 12.87 1.64 -11.39
CA LYS A 162 13.82 1.71 -12.51
C LYS A 162 15.25 1.95 -12.01
N GLY A 163 15.43 2.86 -11.05
CA GLY A 163 16.73 3.21 -10.47
C GLY A 163 17.43 2.02 -9.83
N ARG A 164 16.68 1.19 -9.09
CA ARG A 164 17.20 -0.05 -8.49
C ARG A 164 17.22 -1.26 -9.42
N LYS A 165 16.79 -1.11 -10.69
CA LYS A 165 16.65 -2.18 -11.67
C LYS A 165 15.79 -3.34 -11.14
N ALA A 166 14.60 -3.00 -10.63
CA ALA A 166 13.60 -3.95 -10.16
C ALA A 166 13.19 -4.96 -11.25
N GLY A 167 12.52 -6.04 -10.85
CA GLY A 167 12.05 -7.04 -11.80
C GLY A 167 11.12 -6.44 -12.86
N GLU A 168 11.19 -6.96 -14.09
CA GLU A 168 10.39 -6.45 -15.23
C GLU A 168 8.89 -6.43 -14.92
N SER A 169 8.40 -7.44 -14.21
CA SER A 169 7.00 -7.53 -13.76
C SER A 169 6.61 -6.39 -12.80
N GLU A 170 7.50 -6.01 -11.88
CA GLU A 170 7.26 -4.90 -10.93
C GLU A 170 7.15 -3.58 -11.69
N ILE A 171 8.11 -3.30 -12.57
CA ILE A 171 8.12 -2.08 -13.39
C ILE A 171 6.89 -2.04 -14.29
N LYS A 172 6.54 -3.16 -14.93
CA LYS A 172 5.34 -3.27 -15.78
C LYS A 172 4.06 -3.00 -14.98
N SER A 173 3.95 -3.52 -13.75
CA SER A 173 2.82 -3.25 -12.85
C SER A 173 2.68 -1.76 -12.54
N ALA A 174 3.78 -1.05 -12.27
CA ALA A 174 3.77 0.39 -12.03
C ALA A 174 3.39 1.19 -13.29
N LEU A 175 3.96 0.83 -14.45
CA LEU A 175 3.62 1.43 -15.75
C LEU A 175 2.16 1.25 -16.13
N LEU A 176 1.55 0.08 -15.85
CA LEU A 176 0.13 -0.15 -16.11
C LEU A 176 -0.77 0.77 -15.27
N LYS A 177 -0.38 1.05 -14.02
CA LYS A 177 -1.09 2.03 -13.17
C LYS A 177 -0.91 3.45 -13.72
N LEU A 178 0.29 3.84 -14.13
CA LEU A 178 0.52 5.16 -14.75
C LEU A 178 -0.29 5.33 -16.03
N ARG A 179 -0.29 4.32 -16.90
CA ARG A 179 -1.12 4.30 -18.12
C ARG A 179 -2.59 4.53 -17.79
N ASN A 180 -3.11 3.85 -16.77
CA ASN A 180 -4.50 4.03 -16.34
C ASN A 180 -4.77 5.47 -15.89
N VAL A 181 -3.91 6.07 -15.07
CA VAL A 181 -4.09 7.43 -14.56
C VAL A 181 -3.99 8.46 -15.69
N TYR A 182 -2.95 8.39 -16.54
CA TYR A 182 -2.77 9.30 -17.68
C TYR A 182 -3.91 9.23 -18.69
N TYR A 183 -4.38 8.02 -18.99
CA TYR A 183 -5.53 7.81 -19.88
C TYR A 183 -6.80 8.46 -19.32
N ASN A 184 -7.11 8.24 -18.03
CA ASN A 184 -8.29 8.85 -17.41
C ASN A 184 -8.20 10.37 -17.37
N LEU A 185 -7.04 10.94 -17.00
CA LEU A 185 -6.83 12.38 -16.99
C LEU A 185 -7.00 13.00 -18.38
N SER A 186 -6.41 12.38 -19.40
CA SER A 186 -6.52 12.84 -20.80
C SER A 186 -7.96 12.85 -21.28
N ASN A 187 -8.72 11.79 -20.99
CA ASN A 187 -10.15 11.72 -21.32
C ASN A 187 -11.01 12.74 -20.57
N MET A 188 -10.54 13.24 -19.44
CA MET A 188 -11.22 14.24 -18.61
C MET A 188 -10.71 15.66 -18.86
N GLY A 189 -9.93 15.88 -19.94
CA GLY A 189 -9.49 17.21 -20.38
C GLY A 189 -8.20 17.71 -19.73
N ILE A 190 -7.47 16.86 -19.01
CA ILE A 190 -6.13 17.16 -18.50
C ILE A 190 -5.11 16.48 -19.41
N ASP A 191 -4.42 17.26 -20.24
CA ASP A 191 -3.48 16.70 -21.23
C ASP A 191 -2.34 15.93 -20.55
N LYS A 192 -2.35 14.61 -20.77
CA LYS A 192 -1.31 13.65 -20.37
C LYS A 192 -0.92 12.74 -21.55
N SER A 193 -1.16 13.21 -22.77
CA SER A 193 -0.95 12.44 -23.99
C SER A 193 0.52 12.07 -24.21
N THR A 194 1.44 13.00 -23.90
CA THR A 194 2.88 12.77 -24.04
C THR A 194 3.37 11.73 -23.02
N GLU A 195 2.98 11.86 -21.76
CA GLU A 195 3.35 10.89 -20.72
C GLU A 195 2.74 9.51 -20.96
N LEU A 196 1.50 9.48 -21.48
CA LEU A 196 0.84 8.24 -21.89
C LEU A 196 1.61 7.54 -23.02
N GLU A 197 2.02 8.25 -24.07
CA GLU A 197 2.78 7.68 -25.19
C GLU A 197 4.12 7.09 -24.71
N VAL A 198 4.82 7.78 -23.80
CA VAL A 198 6.07 7.27 -23.20
C VAL A 198 5.82 5.95 -22.46
N VAL A 199 4.80 5.90 -21.61
CA VAL A 199 4.46 4.70 -20.85
C VAL A 199 4.03 3.55 -21.78
N GLU A 200 3.24 3.82 -22.81
CA GLU A 200 2.80 2.81 -23.78
C GLU A 200 3.97 2.24 -24.58
N LYS A 201 4.92 3.08 -24.99
CA LYS A 201 6.15 2.64 -25.66
C LYS A 201 6.99 1.73 -24.77
N GLU A 202 7.09 2.04 -23.47
CA GLU A 202 7.81 1.20 -22.51
C GLU A 202 7.11 -0.14 -22.23
N LEU A 203 5.78 -0.16 -22.18
CA LEU A 203 5.00 -1.38 -21.99
C LEU A 203 5.09 -2.33 -23.20
N GLY A 204 5.43 -1.80 -24.37
CA GLY A 204 5.48 -2.54 -25.62
C GLY A 204 4.10 -2.95 -26.14
N PRO A 205 4.02 -3.63 -27.29
CA PRO A 205 2.76 -4.13 -27.80
C PRO A 205 2.11 -5.10 -26.81
N THR A 206 0.83 -4.88 -26.48
CA THR A 206 0.01 -5.88 -25.81
C THR A 206 -0.13 -7.09 -26.71
N ASN A 207 0.70 -8.11 -26.50
CA ASN A 207 0.43 -9.44 -27.05
C ASN A 207 -0.87 -9.94 -26.41
N GLN A 208 -1.95 -9.90 -27.18
CA GLN A 208 -3.18 -10.63 -26.90
C GLN A 208 -2.95 -12.13 -27.08
#